data_AF-A0A3M0XUG3-F1
#
_entry.id   AF-A0A3M0XUG3-F1
#
_cell.length_a   1.000
_cell.length_b   1.000
_cell.length_c   1.000
_cell.angle_alpha   90.00
_cell.angle_beta   90.00
_cell.angle_gamma   90.00
#
_symmetry.space_group_name_H-M   'P 1'
#
loop_
_entity.id
_entity.type
_entity.pdbx_description
1 polymer ?
#
loop_
_entity_poly.entity_id
_entity_poly.type
_entity_poly.pdbx_seq_one_letter_code
_entity_poly.pdbx_strand_id
1 'polypeptide(L)'
;MEIPTELIDRARARHGTVVLPEGEDERIVTAARRLADQGLARPVVLGPPDAVSAVAARAGVSLDGISLVDPATSARREAYATLYAAGRSGAKANPGLAARLMRKPLYYGAMMVRAGDADAVVAGAANPTRRVLEAGMLGIGPTPGIETPSSFFLMLVPRPGTTAGPAAGSGERRLIFADCALNIDPDPAQLADIAIASAASARRLLDTAPRVALLSFSTRGSARHGHVEKVTQALEIAR
;
A
#
# COMPACT_ATOMS: atom_id res chain seq x y z
N MET A 1 6.09 -13.32 -14.35
CA MET A 1 6.44 -13.11 -12.93
C MET A 1 5.30 -13.70 -12.14
N GLU A 2 5.49 -14.86 -11.56
CA GLU A 2 4.42 -15.52 -10.81
C GLU A 2 4.45 -15.02 -9.36
N ILE A 3 3.36 -14.39 -8.93
CA ILE A 3 3.14 -14.06 -7.52
C ILE A 3 3.02 -15.39 -6.76
N PRO A 4 3.67 -15.57 -5.60
CA PRO A 4 3.56 -16.80 -4.82
C PRO A 4 2.08 -17.18 -4.59
N THR A 5 1.70 -18.40 -4.96
CA THR A 5 0.29 -18.85 -4.99
C THR A 5 -0.36 -18.79 -3.62
N GLU A 6 0.39 -19.03 -2.56
CA GLU A 6 -0.08 -18.92 -1.18
C GLU A 6 -0.55 -17.50 -0.83
N LEU A 7 0.01 -16.46 -1.44
CA LEU A 7 -0.44 -15.07 -1.21
C LEU A 7 -1.79 -14.84 -1.92
N ILE A 8 -1.95 -15.40 -3.12
CA ILE A 8 -3.20 -15.36 -3.88
C ILE A 8 -4.30 -16.11 -3.13
N ASP A 9 -4.00 -17.29 -2.60
CA ASP A 9 -4.98 -18.10 -1.86
C ASP A 9 -5.39 -17.45 -0.54
N ARG A 10 -4.45 -16.81 0.17
CA ARG A 10 -4.77 -16.01 1.38
C ARG A 10 -5.63 -14.79 1.06
N ALA A 11 -5.35 -14.10 -0.05
CA ALA A 11 -6.17 -12.98 -0.49
C ALA A 11 -7.59 -13.44 -0.83
N ARG A 12 -7.70 -14.53 -1.61
CA ARG A 12 -8.98 -15.17 -1.93
C ARG A 12 -9.74 -15.54 -0.67
N ALA A 13 -9.13 -16.27 0.27
CA ALA A 13 -9.77 -16.68 1.51
C ALA A 13 -10.26 -15.51 2.38
N ARG A 14 -9.54 -14.37 2.37
CA ARG A 14 -9.97 -13.16 3.08
C ARG A 14 -11.20 -12.51 2.43
N HIS A 15 -11.35 -12.64 1.11
CA HIS A 15 -12.39 -11.97 0.31
C HIS A 15 -12.57 -10.50 0.72
N GLY A 16 -11.46 -9.75 0.81
CA GLY A 16 -11.48 -8.36 1.29
C GLY A 16 -12.11 -7.39 0.29
N THR A 17 -12.59 -6.25 0.78
CA THR A 17 -13.06 -5.13 -0.06
C THR A 17 -11.87 -4.25 -0.46
N VAL A 18 -11.62 -4.08 -1.76
CA VAL A 18 -10.50 -3.29 -2.29
C VAL A 18 -11.02 -2.09 -3.06
N VAL A 19 -10.66 -0.89 -2.62
CA VAL A 19 -11.05 0.37 -3.25
C VAL A 19 -10.00 0.81 -4.27
N LEU A 20 -10.49 1.21 -5.44
CA LEU A 20 -9.71 1.61 -6.61
C LEU A 20 -10.11 3.05 -7.00
N PRO A 21 -9.38 4.08 -6.53
CA PRO A 21 -9.79 5.47 -6.67
C PRO A 21 -9.70 6.08 -8.08
N GLU A 22 -9.08 5.37 -9.01
CA GLU A 22 -8.68 5.89 -10.32
C GLU A 22 -9.55 5.29 -11.43
N GLY A 23 -10.89 5.31 -11.25
CA GLY A 23 -11.84 4.61 -12.11
C GLY A 23 -11.93 5.09 -13.56
N GLU A 24 -11.32 6.22 -13.87
CA GLU A 24 -11.20 6.73 -15.24
C GLU A 24 -9.99 6.15 -16.00
N ASP A 25 -9.16 5.33 -15.34
CA ASP A 25 -8.01 4.65 -15.93
C ASP A 25 -8.38 3.22 -16.39
N GLU A 26 -8.08 2.91 -17.65
CA GLU A 26 -8.37 1.60 -18.26
C GLU A 26 -7.73 0.43 -17.50
N ARG A 27 -6.51 0.62 -16.97
CA ARG A 27 -5.79 -0.42 -16.22
C ARG A 27 -6.51 -0.75 -14.93
N ILE A 28 -7.16 0.25 -14.32
CA ILE A 28 -7.87 0.12 -13.05
C ILE A 28 -9.18 -0.64 -13.23
N VAL A 29 -9.99 -0.29 -14.24
CA VAL A 29 -11.23 -1.04 -14.52
C VAL A 29 -10.94 -2.48 -14.96
N THR A 30 -9.85 -2.68 -15.71
CA THR A 30 -9.39 -4.02 -16.10
C THR A 30 -8.93 -4.83 -14.89
N ALA A 31 -8.19 -4.22 -13.96
CA ALA A 31 -7.78 -4.87 -12.72
C ALA A 31 -8.98 -5.20 -11.82
N ALA A 32 -9.95 -4.29 -11.70
CA ALA A 32 -11.19 -4.50 -10.95
C ALA A 32 -11.94 -5.74 -11.46
N ARG A 33 -12.08 -5.87 -12.78
CA ARG A 33 -12.67 -7.05 -13.43
C ARG A 33 -11.95 -8.34 -13.07
N ARG A 34 -10.61 -8.35 -13.18
CA ARG A 34 -9.79 -9.52 -12.81
C ARG A 34 -9.96 -9.90 -11.35
N LEU A 35 -10.03 -8.93 -10.44
CA LEU A 35 -10.26 -9.19 -9.00
C LEU A 35 -11.61 -9.89 -8.78
N ALA A 36 -12.66 -9.44 -9.48
CA ALA A 36 -14.00 -10.02 -9.38
C ALA A 36 -14.06 -11.42 -10.01
N ASP A 37 -13.56 -11.61 -11.24
CA ASP A 37 -13.62 -12.89 -11.96
C ASP A 37 -12.85 -14.00 -11.24
N GLN A 38 -11.73 -13.66 -10.64
CA GLN A 38 -10.88 -14.62 -9.91
C GLN A 38 -11.28 -14.77 -8.43
N GLY A 39 -12.31 -14.05 -7.99
CA GLY A 39 -12.80 -14.06 -6.61
C GLY A 39 -11.78 -13.60 -5.57
N LEU A 40 -10.78 -12.79 -5.98
CA LEU A 40 -9.67 -12.38 -5.12
C LEU A 40 -10.07 -11.33 -4.08
N ALA A 41 -11.01 -10.46 -4.44
CA ALA A 41 -11.50 -9.37 -3.62
C ALA A 41 -12.87 -8.89 -4.12
N ARG A 42 -13.55 -8.07 -3.31
CA ARG A 42 -14.70 -7.27 -3.75
C ARG A 42 -14.21 -5.89 -4.22
N PRO A 43 -14.10 -5.63 -5.53
CA PRO A 43 -13.61 -4.35 -6.03
C PRO A 43 -14.67 -3.25 -5.88
N VAL A 44 -14.23 -2.08 -5.43
CA VAL A 44 -15.00 -0.83 -5.46
C VAL A 44 -14.23 0.18 -6.30
N VAL A 45 -14.79 0.61 -7.42
CA VAL A 45 -14.19 1.61 -8.30
C VAL A 45 -14.79 2.98 -7.99
N LEU A 46 -13.93 3.98 -7.78
CA LEU A 46 -14.38 5.34 -7.53
C LEU A 46 -14.33 6.19 -8.80
N GLY A 47 -15.38 6.99 -9.01
CA GLY A 47 -15.47 7.95 -10.11
C GLY A 47 -16.92 8.22 -10.51
N PRO A 48 -17.17 9.22 -11.38
CA PRO A 48 -18.49 9.44 -11.94
C PRO A 48 -18.98 8.19 -12.71
N PRO A 49 -20.20 7.66 -12.48
CA PRO A 49 -20.62 6.38 -13.04
C PRO A 49 -20.55 6.34 -14.56
N ASP A 50 -20.94 7.42 -15.23
CA ASP A 50 -20.90 7.53 -16.69
C ASP A 50 -19.47 7.51 -17.23
N ALA A 51 -18.53 8.16 -16.53
CA ALA A 51 -17.12 8.21 -16.94
C ALA A 51 -16.46 6.82 -16.80
N VAL A 52 -16.69 6.15 -15.67
CA VAL A 52 -16.20 4.77 -15.43
C VAL A 52 -16.80 3.80 -16.44
N SER A 53 -18.11 3.91 -16.71
CA SER A 53 -18.80 3.07 -17.71
C SER A 53 -18.26 3.28 -19.12
N ALA A 54 -17.97 4.53 -19.51
CA ALA A 54 -17.38 4.83 -20.80
C ALA A 54 -15.98 4.25 -20.96
N VAL A 55 -15.16 4.27 -19.90
CA VAL A 55 -13.82 3.66 -19.90
C VAL A 55 -13.92 2.14 -19.99
N ALA A 56 -14.81 1.53 -19.21
CA ALA A 56 -15.04 0.08 -19.24
C ALA A 56 -15.53 -0.40 -20.61
N ALA A 57 -16.44 0.34 -21.25
CA ALA A 57 -16.92 0.04 -22.60
C ALA A 57 -15.79 0.10 -23.63
N ARG A 58 -14.93 1.13 -23.59
CA ARG A 58 -13.75 1.23 -24.49
C ARG A 58 -12.77 0.09 -24.26
N ALA A 59 -12.60 -0.35 -23.02
CA ALA A 59 -11.73 -1.45 -22.63
C ALA A 59 -12.32 -2.85 -22.93
N GLY A 60 -13.60 -2.94 -23.32
CA GLY A 60 -14.29 -4.23 -23.47
C GLY A 60 -14.50 -4.97 -22.15
N VAL A 61 -14.66 -4.25 -21.04
CA VAL A 61 -14.75 -4.79 -19.68
C VAL A 61 -16.18 -4.64 -19.13
N SER A 62 -16.78 -5.73 -18.63
CA SER A 62 -18.05 -5.67 -17.88
C SER A 62 -17.84 -5.16 -16.46
N LEU A 63 -18.75 -4.30 -15.98
CA LEU A 63 -18.77 -3.82 -14.59
C LEU A 63 -19.65 -4.68 -13.66
N ASP A 64 -20.18 -5.81 -14.13
CA ASP A 64 -21.06 -6.67 -13.33
C ASP A 64 -20.37 -7.20 -12.07
N GLY A 65 -20.99 -7.03 -10.91
CA GLY A 65 -20.39 -7.40 -9.62
C GLY A 65 -19.26 -6.49 -9.14
N ILE A 66 -19.00 -5.37 -9.83
CA ILE A 66 -18.08 -4.30 -9.39
C ILE A 66 -18.91 -3.16 -8.79
N SER A 67 -18.60 -2.76 -7.56
CA SER A 67 -19.29 -1.62 -6.93
C SER A 67 -18.75 -0.30 -7.47
N LEU A 68 -19.62 0.58 -7.95
CA LEU A 68 -19.25 1.93 -8.38
C LEU A 68 -19.68 2.95 -7.32
N VAL A 69 -18.78 3.84 -6.94
CA VAL A 69 -19.10 4.92 -6.00
C VAL A 69 -18.55 6.23 -6.53
N ASP A 70 -19.42 7.22 -6.72
CA ASP A 70 -18.99 8.58 -6.97
C ASP A 70 -18.82 9.36 -5.64
N PRO A 71 -17.59 9.75 -5.27
CA PRO A 71 -17.36 10.55 -4.07
C PRO A 71 -18.13 11.88 -4.06
N ALA A 72 -18.44 12.44 -5.23
CA ALA A 72 -19.13 13.73 -5.35
C ALA A 72 -20.63 13.64 -5.04
N THR A 73 -21.24 12.46 -5.12
CA THR A 73 -22.68 12.26 -4.89
C THR A 73 -22.99 11.25 -3.77
N SER A 74 -21.97 10.57 -3.24
CA SER A 74 -22.12 9.60 -2.16
C SER A 74 -22.74 10.16 -0.88
N ALA A 75 -23.71 9.43 -0.32
CA ALA A 75 -24.31 9.71 0.98
C ALA A 75 -23.32 9.58 2.16
N ARG A 76 -22.23 8.83 2.00
CA ARG A 76 -21.21 8.66 3.06
C ARG A 76 -20.24 9.85 3.17
N ARG A 77 -20.28 10.77 2.21
CA ARG A 77 -19.34 11.90 2.11
C ARG A 77 -19.28 12.73 3.39
N GLU A 78 -20.42 13.08 3.97
CA GLU A 78 -20.48 13.89 5.18
C GLU A 78 -19.94 13.13 6.40
N ALA A 79 -20.31 11.86 6.54
CA ALA A 79 -19.78 11.00 7.60
C ALA A 79 -18.26 10.90 7.54
N TYR A 80 -17.68 10.71 6.35
CA TYR A 80 -16.23 10.68 6.19
C TYR A 80 -15.57 12.03 6.43
N ALA A 81 -16.21 13.14 6.07
CA ALA A 81 -15.69 14.48 6.36
C ALA A 81 -15.63 14.74 7.86
N THR A 82 -16.68 14.34 8.60
CA THR A 82 -16.73 14.40 10.06
C THR A 82 -15.64 13.52 10.68
N LEU A 83 -15.50 12.28 10.23
CA LEU A 83 -14.47 11.36 10.72
C LEU A 83 -13.05 11.86 10.42
N TYR A 84 -12.85 12.50 9.27
CA TYR A 84 -11.60 13.17 8.92
C TYR A 84 -11.32 14.32 9.90
N ALA A 85 -12.29 15.18 10.20
CA ALA A 85 -12.07 16.33 11.09
C ALA A 85 -11.86 15.91 12.56
N ALA A 86 -12.41 14.77 12.97
CA ALA A 86 -12.35 14.29 14.35
C ALA A 86 -10.90 14.18 14.88
N GLY A 87 -10.65 14.81 16.03
CA GLY A 87 -9.35 14.79 16.72
C GLY A 87 -8.24 15.60 16.06
N ARG A 88 -8.57 16.42 15.04
CA ARG A 88 -7.59 17.28 14.35
C ARG A 88 -7.66 18.71 14.85
N SER A 89 -6.56 19.45 14.69
CA SER A 89 -6.45 20.87 15.01
C SER A 89 -6.05 21.70 13.78
N GLY A 90 -6.23 23.02 13.87
CA GLY A 90 -5.85 23.97 12.82
C GLY A 90 -6.57 23.73 11.49
N ALA A 91 -5.85 23.94 10.37
CA ALA A 91 -6.43 23.82 9.02
C ALA A 91 -7.04 22.42 8.73
N LYS A 92 -6.52 21.36 9.35
CA LYS A 92 -7.01 19.98 9.16
C LYS A 92 -8.33 19.71 9.88
N ALA A 93 -8.72 20.55 10.83
CA ALA A 93 -10.03 20.49 11.49
C ALA A 93 -11.11 21.24 10.69
N ASN A 94 -10.74 22.00 9.66
CA ASN A 94 -11.66 22.86 8.91
C ASN A 94 -12.73 22.02 8.17
N PRO A 95 -14.03 22.21 8.47
CA PRO A 95 -15.10 21.44 7.83
C PRO A 95 -15.17 21.61 6.31
N GLY A 96 -14.91 22.83 5.81
CA GLY A 96 -14.87 23.11 4.37
C GLY A 96 -13.72 22.39 3.67
N LEU A 97 -12.55 22.30 4.30
CA LEU A 97 -11.45 21.48 3.79
C LEU A 97 -11.82 20.00 3.77
N ALA A 98 -12.38 19.49 4.87
CA ALA A 98 -12.80 18.09 4.99
C ALA A 98 -13.81 17.72 3.89
N ALA A 99 -14.86 18.53 3.71
CA ALA A 99 -15.86 18.34 2.66
C ALA A 99 -15.23 18.36 1.25
N ARG A 100 -14.27 19.26 1.00
CA ARG A 100 -13.55 19.34 -0.27
C ARG A 100 -12.69 18.10 -0.52
N LEU A 101 -12.00 17.58 0.49
CA LEU A 101 -11.20 16.36 0.37
C LEU A 101 -12.07 15.14 0.11
N MET A 102 -13.25 15.04 0.73
CA MET A 102 -14.14 13.89 0.53
C MET A 102 -14.80 13.84 -0.86
N ARG A 103 -14.64 14.89 -1.68
CA ARG A 103 -14.99 14.84 -3.12
C ARG A 103 -13.88 14.23 -3.97
N LYS A 104 -12.66 14.08 -3.44
CA LYS A 104 -11.50 13.58 -4.20
C LYS A 104 -11.36 12.07 -3.99
N PRO A 105 -11.34 11.26 -5.06
CA PRO A 105 -11.31 9.79 -4.94
C PRO A 105 -10.21 9.24 -4.04
N LEU A 106 -8.97 9.73 -4.13
CA LEU A 106 -7.86 9.23 -3.30
C LEU A 106 -8.15 9.36 -1.79
N TYR A 107 -8.63 10.53 -1.37
CA TYR A 107 -8.90 10.81 0.04
C TYR A 107 -10.18 10.10 0.50
N TYR A 108 -11.19 10.03 -0.37
CA TYR A 108 -12.41 9.28 -0.09
C TYR A 108 -12.10 7.78 0.10
N GLY A 109 -11.30 7.18 -0.78
CA GLY A 109 -10.88 5.78 -0.67
C GLY A 109 -10.07 5.49 0.60
N ALA A 110 -9.16 6.39 0.99
CA ALA A 110 -8.46 6.27 2.27
C ALA A 110 -9.42 6.36 3.48
N MET A 111 -10.46 7.19 3.39
CA MET A 111 -11.47 7.26 4.45
C MET A 111 -12.42 6.07 4.49
N MET A 112 -12.70 5.41 3.35
CA MET A 112 -13.40 4.13 3.36
C MET A 112 -12.65 3.09 4.19
N VAL A 113 -11.32 3.01 4.04
CA VAL A 113 -10.48 2.10 4.83
C VAL A 113 -10.53 2.48 6.31
N ARG A 114 -10.34 3.77 6.65
CA ARG A 114 -10.41 4.23 8.04
C ARG A 114 -11.78 4.00 8.69
N ALA A 115 -12.87 4.11 7.93
CA ALA A 115 -14.22 3.89 8.42
C ALA A 115 -14.58 2.40 8.54
N GLY A 116 -13.73 1.48 8.07
CA GLY A 116 -14.01 0.05 8.04
C GLY A 116 -14.90 -0.40 6.87
N ASP A 117 -15.20 0.49 5.92
CA ASP A 117 -16.00 0.20 4.74
C ASP A 117 -15.18 -0.49 3.62
N ALA A 118 -13.85 -0.51 3.77
CA ALA A 118 -12.91 -1.21 2.90
C ALA A 118 -11.71 -1.78 3.66
N ASP A 119 -11.10 -2.84 3.14
CA ASP A 119 -9.90 -3.46 3.71
C ASP A 119 -8.60 -2.84 3.18
N ALA A 120 -8.63 -2.37 1.93
CA ALA A 120 -7.46 -1.78 1.28
C ALA A 120 -7.87 -0.73 0.25
N VAL A 121 -6.94 0.18 -0.04
CA VAL A 121 -7.01 1.11 -1.16
C VAL A 121 -5.75 0.96 -2.01
N VAL A 122 -5.92 0.86 -3.33
CA VAL A 122 -4.82 0.75 -4.29
C VAL A 122 -4.95 1.85 -5.33
N ALA A 123 -3.92 2.67 -5.46
CA ALA A 123 -3.88 3.81 -6.38
C ALA A 123 -2.43 4.07 -6.84
N GLY A 124 -2.26 5.00 -7.77
CA GLY A 124 -0.96 5.40 -8.30
C GLY A 124 -0.77 5.09 -9.79
N ALA A 125 -1.82 4.59 -10.46
CA ALA A 125 -1.81 4.42 -11.91
C ALA A 125 -1.81 5.80 -12.60
N ALA A 126 -2.63 6.72 -12.11
CA ALA A 126 -2.81 8.06 -12.68
C ALA A 126 -2.36 9.19 -11.74
N ASN A 127 -2.05 8.88 -10.48
CA ASN A 127 -1.62 9.87 -9.48
C ASN A 127 -0.16 9.68 -9.05
N PRO A 128 0.59 10.76 -8.82
CA PRO A 128 1.96 10.68 -8.28
C PRO A 128 1.99 10.00 -6.90
N THR A 129 3.02 9.21 -6.63
CA THR A 129 3.24 8.51 -5.35
C THR A 129 3.07 9.43 -4.13
N ARG A 130 3.60 10.66 -4.20
CA ARG A 130 3.46 11.66 -3.13
C ARG A 130 1.99 11.94 -2.77
N ARG A 131 1.10 12.02 -3.76
CA ARG A 131 -0.33 12.29 -3.54
C ARG A 131 -1.05 11.10 -2.94
N VAL A 132 -0.71 9.89 -3.37
CA VAL A 132 -1.26 8.65 -2.80
C VAL A 132 -0.86 8.52 -1.33
N LEU A 133 0.42 8.73 -1.00
CA LEU A 133 0.92 8.73 0.37
C LEU A 133 0.27 9.82 1.23
N GLU A 134 0.15 11.04 0.70
CA GLU A 134 -0.53 12.14 1.39
C GLU A 134 -1.97 11.77 1.76
N ALA A 135 -2.73 11.18 0.84
CA ALA A 135 -4.09 10.72 1.08
C ALA A 135 -4.13 9.58 2.11
N GLY A 136 -3.23 8.61 2.03
CA GLY A 136 -3.12 7.51 3.01
C GLY A 136 -2.81 8.02 4.43
N MET A 137 -1.84 8.92 4.57
CA MET A 137 -1.45 9.48 5.87
C MET A 137 -2.53 10.39 6.47
N LEU A 138 -3.22 11.18 5.64
CA LEU A 138 -4.32 12.03 6.09
C LEU A 138 -5.63 11.26 6.29
N GLY A 139 -5.82 10.14 5.60
CA GLY A 139 -7.00 9.29 5.75
C GLY A 139 -6.80 8.32 6.90
N ILE A 140 -5.99 7.29 6.66
CA ILE A 140 -5.78 6.10 7.48
C ILE A 140 -4.82 6.39 8.65
N GLY A 141 -3.71 7.08 8.37
CA GLY A 141 -2.64 7.31 9.35
C GLY A 141 -1.68 6.13 9.49
N PRO A 142 -0.58 6.31 10.25
CA PRO A 142 0.42 5.27 10.44
C PRO A 142 0.00 4.25 11.50
N THR A 143 0.74 3.15 11.56
CA THR A 143 0.65 2.21 12.68
C THR A 143 1.22 2.87 13.95
N PRO A 144 0.64 2.66 15.15
CA PRO A 144 1.19 3.20 16.38
C PRO A 144 2.66 2.84 16.59
N GLY A 145 3.47 3.83 16.95
CA GLY A 145 4.92 3.65 17.16
C GLY A 145 5.76 3.65 15.89
N ILE A 146 5.16 3.88 14.71
CA ILE A 146 5.87 4.09 13.44
C ILE A 146 5.50 5.47 12.92
N GLU A 147 6.47 6.32 12.66
CA GLU A 147 6.23 7.67 12.12
C GLU A 147 6.62 7.77 10.64
N THR A 148 7.57 6.94 10.22
CA THR A 148 8.18 7.00 8.89
C THR A 148 7.50 6.00 7.93
N PRO A 149 6.68 6.46 6.97
CA PRO A 149 6.22 5.59 5.90
C PRO A 149 7.41 5.15 5.04
N SER A 150 7.44 3.87 4.69
CA SER A 150 8.52 3.28 3.91
C SER A 150 7.99 2.32 2.85
N SER A 151 8.77 2.09 1.79
CA SER A 151 8.45 1.09 0.79
C SER A 151 9.25 -0.18 1.01
N PHE A 152 8.79 -1.26 0.39
CA PHE A 152 9.60 -2.45 0.24
C PHE A 152 9.34 -3.14 -1.09
N PHE A 153 10.32 -3.92 -1.54
CA PHE A 153 10.17 -4.89 -2.62
C PHE A 153 10.26 -6.31 -2.07
N LEU A 154 9.33 -7.17 -2.51
CA LEU A 154 9.44 -8.61 -2.33
C LEU A 154 10.35 -9.15 -3.44
N MET A 155 11.54 -9.60 -3.04
CA MET A 155 12.54 -10.15 -3.96
C MET A 155 12.40 -11.67 -3.99
N LEU A 156 12.15 -12.19 -5.18
CA LEU A 156 12.12 -13.63 -5.49
C LEU A 156 13.44 -13.98 -6.18
N VAL A 157 14.40 -14.51 -5.43
CA VAL A 157 15.78 -14.74 -5.90
C VAL A 157 15.99 -16.23 -6.22
N PRO A 158 16.21 -16.59 -7.49
CA PRO A 158 16.55 -17.96 -7.86
C PRO A 158 17.82 -18.45 -7.15
N ARG A 159 17.90 -19.75 -6.83
CA ARG A 159 19.16 -20.32 -6.33
C ARG A 159 20.17 -20.43 -7.48
N PRO A 160 21.47 -20.19 -7.23
CA PRO A 160 22.51 -20.45 -8.23
C PRO A 160 22.47 -21.91 -8.70
N GLY A 161 22.49 -22.13 -10.02
CA GLY A 161 22.50 -23.47 -10.63
C GLY A 161 21.17 -23.93 -11.26
N THR A 162 20.08 -23.17 -11.13
CA THR A 162 18.81 -23.45 -11.82
C THR A 162 18.59 -22.46 -12.96
N THR A 163 18.88 -22.86 -14.19
CA THR A 163 18.65 -22.06 -15.42
C THR A 163 17.23 -22.20 -15.98
N ALA A 164 16.41 -23.10 -15.41
CA ALA A 164 14.99 -23.19 -15.70
C ALA A 164 14.21 -22.36 -14.66
N GLY A 165 13.23 -21.59 -15.13
CA GLY A 165 12.35 -20.77 -14.30
C GLY A 165 11.68 -21.55 -13.16
N PRO A 166 11.11 -20.84 -12.17
CA PRO A 166 10.65 -21.47 -10.94
C PRO A 166 9.49 -22.43 -11.24
N ALA A 167 9.76 -23.73 -11.18
CA ALA A 167 8.72 -24.73 -11.01
C ALA A 167 8.36 -24.76 -9.51
N ALA A 168 7.07 -24.84 -9.18
CA ALA A 168 6.59 -24.90 -7.81
C ALA A 168 7.41 -25.91 -6.96
N GLY A 169 8.08 -25.41 -5.92
CA GLY A 169 8.99 -26.18 -5.05
C GLY A 169 10.49 -25.98 -5.29
N SER A 170 10.90 -25.21 -6.31
CA SER A 170 12.31 -24.94 -6.61
C SER A 170 12.89 -23.82 -5.74
N GLY A 171 13.39 -24.14 -4.53
CA GLY A 171 14.52 -23.48 -3.85
C GLY A 171 14.66 -21.95 -3.79
N GLU A 172 13.69 -21.14 -4.17
CA GLU A 172 13.82 -19.69 -4.30
C GLU A 172 14.03 -19.02 -2.93
N ARG A 173 14.95 -18.05 -2.86
CA ARG A 173 15.12 -17.22 -1.67
C ARG A 173 14.23 -16.00 -1.76
N ARG A 174 13.33 -15.86 -0.79
CA ARG A 174 12.43 -14.71 -0.68
C ARG A 174 13.00 -13.71 0.31
N LEU A 175 13.17 -12.46 -0.10
CA LEU A 175 13.72 -11.39 0.71
C LEU A 175 12.81 -10.16 0.64
N ILE A 176 12.90 -9.32 1.67
CA ILE A 176 12.33 -7.97 1.65
C ILE A 176 13.48 -6.98 1.59
N PHE A 177 13.47 -6.10 0.58
CA PHE A 177 14.38 -4.97 0.48
C PHE A 177 13.62 -3.68 0.81
N ALA A 178 14.14 -2.89 1.74
CA ALA A 178 13.52 -1.66 2.22
C ALA A 178 14.58 -0.66 2.76
N ASP A 179 14.39 0.65 2.68
CA ASP A 179 13.43 1.38 1.83
C ASP A 179 14.06 1.64 0.45
N CYS A 180 13.30 1.40 -0.62
CA CYS A 180 13.81 1.48 -1.98
C CYS A 180 13.14 2.55 -2.84
N ALA A 181 12.23 3.36 -2.28
CA ALA A 181 11.45 4.29 -3.09
C ALA A 181 11.05 5.61 -2.41
N LEU A 182 11.03 5.70 -1.07
CA LEU A 182 10.46 6.88 -0.39
C LEU A 182 11.50 7.76 0.29
N ASN A 183 12.26 7.21 1.22
CA ASN A 183 13.18 7.96 2.06
C ASN A 183 14.58 8.00 1.43
N ILE A 184 15.01 9.19 0.98
CA ILE A 184 16.26 9.39 0.24
C ILE A 184 17.49 9.13 1.11
N ASP A 185 17.54 9.74 2.30
CA ASP A 185 18.61 9.55 3.28
C ASP A 185 17.97 9.49 4.67
N PRO A 186 17.45 8.31 5.08
CA PRO A 186 16.78 8.18 6.36
C PRO A 186 17.79 8.38 7.50
N ASP A 187 17.40 9.16 8.50
CA ASP A 187 18.13 9.30 9.76
C ASP A 187 18.07 7.99 10.60
N PRO A 188 18.75 7.90 11.75
CA PRO A 188 18.74 6.68 12.57
C PRO A 188 17.34 6.23 13.01
N ALA A 189 16.45 7.15 13.40
CA ALA A 189 15.11 6.83 13.87
C ALA A 189 14.22 6.38 12.71
N GLN A 190 14.31 7.06 11.57
CA GLN A 190 13.63 6.66 10.34
C GLN A 190 14.09 5.29 9.85
N LEU A 191 15.39 5.00 9.94
CA LEU A 191 15.94 3.70 9.56
C LEU A 191 15.49 2.58 10.52
N ALA A 192 15.32 2.89 11.81
CA ALA A 192 14.73 1.96 12.78
C ALA A 192 13.25 1.67 12.47
N ASP A 193 12.45 2.71 12.19
CA ASP A 193 11.06 2.56 11.72
C ASP A 193 10.96 1.67 10.49
N ILE A 194 11.82 1.91 9.48
CA ILE A 194 11.90 1.11 8.25
C ILE A 194 12.18 -0.36 8.60
N ALA A 195 13.13 -0.64 9.50
CA ALA A 195 13.48 -1.99 9.90
C ALA A 195 12.32 -2.71 10.60
N ILE A 196 11.65 -2.05 11.55
CA ILE A 196 10.53 -2.61 12.31
C ILE A 196 9.33 -2.87 11.39
N ALA A 197 8.95 -1.89 10.57
CA ALA A 197 7.86 -2.02 9.61
C ALA A 197 8.13 -3.13 8.59
N SER A 198 9.36 -3.23 8.09
CA SER A 198 9.77 -4.29 7.15
C SER A 198 9.75 -5.67 7.77
N ALA A 199 10.14 -5.80 9.05
CA ALA A 199 10.03 -7.07 9.78
C ALA A 199 8.56 -7.52 9.91
N ALA A 200 7.65 -6.59 10.17
CA ALA A 200 6.22 -6.88 10.23
C ALA A 200 5.66 -7.31 8.87
N SER A 201 6.08 -6.68 7.78
CA SER A 201 5.74 -7.10 6.41
C SER A 201 6.32 -8.47 6.07
N ALA A 202 7.58 -8.74 6.43
CA ALA A 202 8.23 -10.03 6.21
C ALA A 202 7.50 -11.16 6.92
N ARG A 203 7.10 -10.95 8.18
CA ARG A 203 6.29 -11.92 8.92
C ARG A 203 4.98 -12.25 8.22
N ARG A 204 4.32 -11.25 7.63
CA ARG A 204 3.04 -11.44 6.91
C ARG A 204 3.20 -12.07 5.54
N LEU A 205 4.33 -11.89 4.87
CA LEU A 205 4.52 -12.28 3.46
C LEU A 205 5.37 -13.55 3.28
N LEU A 206 6.32 -13.81 4.17
CA LEU A 206 7.33 -14.86 4.01
C LEU A 206 7.08 -16.10 4.87
N ASP A 207 6.04 -16.10 5.71
CA ASP A 207 5.69 -17.21 6.63
C ASP A 207 6.87 -17.74 7.46
N THR A 208 7.82 -16.87 7.77
CA THR A 208 9.03 -17.17 8.54
C THR A 208 9.31 -16.08 9.56
N ALA A 209 10.04 -16.42 10.62
CA ALA A 209 10.49 -15.43 11.60
C ALA A 209 11.43 -14.42 10.92
N PRO A 210 11.11 -13.11 10.95
CA PRO A 210 11.90 -12.10 10.25
C PRO A 210 13.29 -11.97 10.87
N ARG A 211 14.30 -11.99 10.01
CA ARG A 211 15.69 -11.69 10.37
C ARG A 211 16.13 -10.46 9.59
N VAL A 212 16.24 -9.33 10.28
CA VAL A 212 16.57 -8.05 9.66
C VAL A 212 18.06 -7.82 9.69
N ALA A 213 18.62 -7.42 8.56
CA ALA A 213 20.00 -6.95 8.45
C ALA A 213 19.98 -5.48 8.01
N LEU A 214 20.49 -4.60 8.87
CA LEU A 214 20.76 -3.21 8.51
C LEU A 214 22.09 -3.16 7.76
N LEU A 215 22.04 -2.83 6.46
CA LEU A 215 23.21 -2.86 5.60
C LEU A 215 24.07 -1.61 5.78
N SER A 216 25.38 -1.79 5.67
CA SER A 216 26.38 -0.74 5.65
C SER A 216 27.60 -1.25 4.88
N PHE A 217 28.49 -0.34 4.46
CA PHE A 217 29.80 -0.72 3.92
C PHE A 217 30.77 -1.21 5.01
N SER A 218 30.39 -1.11 6.29
CA SER A 218 31.16 -1.56 7.45
C SER A 218 30.45 -2.72 8.15
N THR A 219 31.21 -3.71 8.60
CA THR A 219 30.67 -4.84 9.39
C THR A 219 31.21 -4.74 10.81
N ARG A 220 30.30 -4.54 11.79
CA ARG A 220 30.61 -4.51 13.23
C ARG A 220 31.85 -3.67 13.61
N GLY A 221 31.97 -2.49 13.00
CA GLY A 221 33.05 -1.54 13.32
C GLY A 221 34.34 -1.73 12.52
N SER A 222 34.32 -2.50 11.43
CA SER A 222 35.48 -2.63 10.52
C SER A 222 35.94 -1.29 9.92
N ALA A 223 35.03 -0.31 9.86
CA ALA A 223 35.32 1.09 9.52
C ALA A 223 34.54 2.04 10.45
N ARG A 224 35.11 3.23 10.70
CA ARG A 224 34.49 4.34 11.43
C ARG A 224 34.10 5.45 10.46
N HIS A 225 32.83 5.82 10.45
CA HIS A 225 32.29 6.87 9.58
C HIS A 225 30.89 7.27 10.07
N GLY A 226 30.45 8.52 9.86
CA GLY A 226 29.11 8.97 10.28
C GLY A 226 27.97 8.12 9.70
N HIS A 227 28.07 7.68 8.44
CA HIS A 227 27.11 6.74 7.85
C HIS A 227 27.09 5.35 8.51
N VAL A 228 28.19 4.91 9.15
CA VAL A 228 28.23 3.65 9.92
C VAL A 228 27.61 3.86 11.29
N GLU A 229 27.88 5.00 11.93
CA GLU A 229 27.28 5.38 13.20
C GLU A 229 25.76 5.50 13.09
N LYS A 230 25.26 6.09 12.00
CA LYS A 230 23.82 6.16 11.66
C LYS A 230 23.15 4.78 11.73
N VAL A 231 23.76 3.79 11.09
CA VAL A 231 23.24 2.41 11.04
C VAL A 231 23.32 1.73 12.41
N THR A 232 24.38 2.01 13.17
CA THR A 232 24.55 1.46 14.52
C THR A 232 23.51 2.02 15.50
N GLN A 233 23.25 3.32 15.45
CA GLN A 233 22.20 3.96 16.25
C GLN A 233 20.81 3.44 15.86
N ALA A 234 20.53 3.27 14.57
CA ALA A 234 19.28 2.67 14.11
C ALA A 234 19.07 1.24 14.66
N LEU A 235 20.15 0.45 14.76
CA LEU A 235 20.09 -0.88 15.37
C LEU A 235 19.77 -0.83 16.87
N GLU A 236 20.30 0.16 17.59
CA GLU A 236 20.01 0.35 19.02
C GLU A 236 18.56 0.76 19.26
N ILE A 237 18.02 1.66 18.43
CA ILE A 237 16.62 2.10 18.50
C ILE A 237 15.65 0.95 18.16
N ALA A 238 16.01 0.10 17.20
CA ALA A 238 15.14 -0.98 16.72
C ALA A 238 15.10 -2.24 17.61
N ARG A 239 15.91 -2.29 18.68
CA ARG A 239 16.01 -3.43 19.61
C ARG A 239 15.11 -3.27 20.82
#